data_AF-A0A1G3H281-F1
#
_entry.id   AF-A0A1G3H281-F1
#
_cell.length_a   1.000
_cell.length_b   1.000
_cell.length_c   1.000
_cell.angle_alpha   90.00
_cell.angle_beta   90.00
_cell.angle_gamma   90.00
#
_symmetry.space_group_name_H-M   'P 1'
#
loop_
_entity.id
_entity.type
_entity.pdbx_description
1 polymer ?
#
loop_
_entity_poly.entity_id
_entity_poly.type
_entity_poly.pdbx_seq_one_letter_code
_entity_poly.pdbx_strand_id
1 'polypeptide(L)'
;MKDRQADFIDVADLRPGVYVYLDVGWMGHPFALNSFRINSQDQIDTIRKLGIERIRYSPEQTISEEEFQRSVAGASSRPAPAANQPVAQDAQPSAGATLMEADDETPLADGGPQVEASVPDADKAMAEAVQLERQQRREQIAAQRADLQRCENHFAEASRSYKQIVDAMHAQPEEAMVRSAAVIDGMISQMGGANEEIYVRLLSEKAGEKTSLHSINVSIVSLLLGKSLGYGVDQLQELGVGALLHDLGKMDLPDRLRWSDGELSGAERALYREHVAKGIALARRMGLSPTALLTVAQHHENADGTGYPMKLKGDHISHPARLVSLVNLYDNLCNPGNPALAVTPHEALSLIYAQRKASFDAKVLAIFIRLMGVYPPGSVVELSDGRFAMVVSVNSSRPLRPRVIIHDRSIRAEEALVVDLEQMPELGIRRSLKPLQLPKASFDYLSPRKRLCYFFERGRETVREGEPT
;
A
#
# COMPACT_ATOMS: atom_id res chain seq x y z
N MET A 1 19.03 -20.83 -4.88
CA MET A 1 19.67 -21.87 -4.01
C MET A 1 19.31 -23.24 -4.56
N LYS A 2 19.98 -24.32 -4.11
CA LYS A 2 19.67 -25.70 -4.54
C LYS A 2 18.21 -26.06 -4.21
N ASP A 3 17.60 -26.93 -5.01
CA ASP A 3 16.35 -27.59 -4.64
C ASP A 3 16.52 -28.29 -3.29
N ARG A 4 15.78 -27.81 -2.29
CA ARG A 4 15.44 -28.63 -1.14
C ARG A 4 14.29 -29.51 -1.56
N GLN A 5 14.53 -30.82 -1.50
CA GLN A 5 13.55 -31.88 -1.71
C GLN A 5 12.24 -31.50 -1.01
N ALA A 6 11.17 -31.31 -1.79
CA ALA A 6 9.92 -30.78 -1.26
C ALA A 6 9.22 -31.84 -0.42
N ASP A 7 9.27 -31.69 0.90
CA ASP A 7 8.60 -32.60 1.82
C ASP A 7 7.08 -32.41 1.75
N PHE A 8 6.35 -33.48 1.41
CA PHE A 8 4.90 -33.49 1.28
C PHE A 8 4.25 -34.41 2.32
N ILE A 9 3.45 -33.83 3.21
CA ILE A 9 2.61 -34.55 4.17
C ILE A 9 1.22 -34.79 3.58
N ASP A 10 0.56 -35.87 3.99
CA ASP A 10 -0.84 -36.13 3.64
C ASP A 10 -1.77 -35.18 4.43
N VAL A 11 -2.87 -34.76 3.82
CA VAL A 11 -3.87 -33.88 4.47
C VAL A 11 -4.71 -34.63 5.53
N ALA A 12 -4.64 -35.97 5.57
CA ALA A 12 -5.05 -36.78 6.70
C ALA A 12 -4.16 -36.55 7.95
N ASP A 13 -2.83 -36.55 7.77
CA ASP A 13 -1.82 -36.54 8.84
C ASP A 13 -1.54 -35.14 9.46
N LEU A 14 -2.21 -34.11 8.96
CA LEU A 14 -2.08 -32.75 9.50
C LEU A 14 -2.54 -32.66 10.96
N ARG A 15 -1.70 -32.03 11.78
CA ARG A 15 -1.96 -31.66 13.18
C ARG A 15 -1.52 -30.21 13.46
N PRO A 16 -1.92 -29.60 14.58
CA PRO A 16 -1.36 -28.32 15.02
C PRO A 16 0.17 -28.35 15.14
N GLY A 17 0.82 -27.19 15.08
CA GLY A 17 2.28 -27.08 15.12
C GLY A 17 2.99 -27.33 13.78
N VAL A 18 2.36 -28.01 12.81
CA VAL A 18 2.90 -28.22 11.45
C VAL A 18 2.93 -26.91 10.66
N TYR A 19 4.05 -26.63 9.99
CA TYR A 19 4.19 -25.48 9.08
C TYR A 19 4.00 -25.92 7.63
N VAL A 20 2.95 -25.42 6.97
CA VAL A 20 2.53 -25.85 5.63
C VAL A 20 2.68 -24.75 4.57
N TYR A 21 2.74 -25.17 3.31
CA TYR A 21 2.66 -24.33 2.11
C TYR A 21 1.54 -24.84 1.21
N LEU A 22 0.61 -23.96 0.82
CA LEU A 22 -0.49 -24.25 -0.09
C LEU A 22 -0.11 -23.85 -1.52
N ASP A 23 -0.04 -24.86 -2.40
CA ASP A 23 0.34 -24.69 -3.81
C ASP A 23 -0.86 -24.33 -4.73
N VAL A 24 -2.05 -24.21 -4.18
CA VAL A 24 -3.18 -23.53 -4.84
C VAL A 24 -2.94 -22.02 -4.84
N GLY A 25 -3.26 -21.33 -5.93
CA GLY A 25 -3.20 -19.87 -5.98
C GLY A 25 -4.06 -19.24 -4.88
N TRP A 26 -3.63 -18.12 -4.29
CA TRP A 26 -4.18 -17.56 -3.04
C TRP A 26 -5.71 -17.37 -2.99
N MET A 27 -6.38 -17.12 -4.12
CA MET A 27 -7.85 -17.03 -4.21
C MET A 27 -8.57 -18.38 -4.03
N GLY A 28 -7.85 -19.50 -4.08
CA GLY A 28 -8.36 -20.86 -3.89
C GLY A 28 -8.52 -21.26 -2.42
N HIS A 29 -8.12 -20.42 -1.46
CA HIS A 29 -8.25 -20.73 -0.03
C HIS A 29 -8.56 -19.48 0.83
N PRO A 30 -9.21 -19.62 2.00
CA PRO A 30 -9.56 -18.50 2.86
C PRO A 30 -8.42 -18.02 3.79
N PHE A 31 -7.22 -18.60 3.67
CA PHE A 31 -6.07 -18.22 4.52
C PHE A 31 -5.39 -16.94 4.02
N ALA A 32 -4.92 -16.11 4.96
CA ALA A 32 -4.28 -14.83 4.66
C ALA A 32 -2.89 -14.94 4.00
N LEU A 33 -2.26 -16.13 4.02
CA LEU A 33 -0.98 -16.42 3.39
C LEU A 33 -1.01 -17.85 2.82
N ASN A 34 -0.30 -18.07 1.72
CA ASN A 34 -0.03 -19.40 1.17
C ASN A 34 0.94 -20.24 2.03
N SER A 35 1.50 -19.70 3.12
CA SER A 35 2.26 -20.53 4.07
C SER A 35 2.13 -20.03 5.50
N PHE A 36 1.89 -20.96 6.43
CA PHE A 36 1.64 -20.68 7.85
C PHE A 36 1.82 -21.93 8.72
N ARG A 37 1.99 -21.72 10.02
CA ARG A 37 1.85 -22.80 11.03
C ARG A 37 0.37 -23.00 11.33
N ILE A 38 -0.08 -24.26 11.35
CA ILE A 38 -1.42 -24.66 11.76
C ILE A 38 -1.56 -24.49 13.28
N ASN A 39 -2.58 -23.75 13.72
CA ASN A 39 -2.81 -23.42 15.14
C ASN A 39 -4.19 -23.85 15.68
N SER A 40 -5.10 -24.36 14.84
CA SER A 40 -6.38 -24.93 15.29
C SER A 40 -6.88 -26.04 14.36
N GLN A 41 -7.82 -26.86 14.86
CA GLN A 41 -8.49 -27.90 14.06
C GLN A 41 -9.30 -27.29 12.90
N ASP A 42 -9.88 -26.09 13.08
CA ASP A 42 -10.63 -25.42 12.02
C ASP A 42 -9.77 -25.13 10.79
N GLN A 43 -8.48 -24.87 10.98
CA GLN A 43 -7.54 -24.67 9.88
C GLN A 43 -7.27 -26.00 9.13
N ILE A 44 -7.14 -27.12 9.84
CA ILE A 44 -6.97 -28.45 9.24
C ILE A 44 -8.22 -28.83 8.44
N ASP A 45 -9.40 -28.64 9.03
CA ASP A 45 -10.68 -28.96 8.38
C ASP A 45 -11.00 -28.00 7.23
N THR A 46 -10.42 -26.80 7.23
CA THR A 46 -10.46 -25.87 6.11
C THR A 46 -9.51 -26.29 4.98
N ILE A 47 -8.30 -26.79 5.29
CA ILE A 47 -7.38 -27.38 4.28
C ILE A 47 -8.02 -28.62 3.64
N ARG A 48 -8.62 -29.51 4.44
CA ARG A 48 -9.35 -30.70 3.95
C ARG A 48 -10.47 -30.36 2.96
N LYS A 49 -11.17 -29.24 3.17
CA LYS A 49 -12.23 -28.74 2.27
C LYS A 49 -11.71 -28.18 0.93
N LEU A 50 -10.39 -28.03 0.75
CA LEU A 50 -9.79 -27.60 -0.53
C LEU A 50 -9.65 -28.74 -1.55
N GLY A 51 -9.88 -30.00 -1.15
CA GLY A 51 -9.70 -31.16 -2.03
C GLY A 51 -8.25 -31.47 -2.40
N ILE A 52 -7.30 -31.00 -1.57
CA ILE A 52 -5.86 -31.25 -1.73
C ILE A 52 -5.52 -32.54 -0.98
N GLU A 53 -4.95 -33.54 -1.66
CA GLU A 53 -4.54 -34.81 -1.04
C GLU A 53 -3.23 -34.66 -0.25
N ARG A 54 -2.23 -34.00 -0.85
CA ARG A 54 -0.90 -33.81 -0.27
C ARG A 54 -0.48 -32.35 -0.30
N ILE A 55 0.11 -31.89 0.79
CA ILE A 55 0.50 -30.50 1.00
C ILE A 55 1.99 -30.42 1.34
N ARG A 56 2.71 -29.45 0.78
CA ARG A 56 4.12 -29.26 1.14
C ARG A 56 4.21 -28.74 2.56
N TYR A 57 5.17 -29.22 3.35
CA TYR A 57 5.42 -28.72 4.70
C TYR A 57 6.91 -28.43 4.93
N SER A 58 7.24 -27.78 6.03
CA SER A 58 8.62 -27.55 6.46
C SER A 58 8.87 -28.33 7.75
N PRO A 59 9.67 -29.41 7.73
CA PRO A 59 10.11 -30.08 8.95
C PRO A 59 10.83 -29.13 9.91
N GLU A 60 11.71 -28.26 9.38
CA GLU A 60 12.50 -27.29 10.15
C GLU A 60 11.66 -26.21 10.89
N GLN A 61 10.45 -25.94 10.44
CA GLN A 61 9.53 -24.97 11.06
C GLN A 61 8.33 -25.64 11.75
N THR A 62 8.21 -26.95 11.65
CA THR A 62 7.20 -27.76 12.34
C THR A 62 7.69 -28.04 13.76
N ILE A 63 6.86 -27.73 14.75
CA ILE A 63 7.17 -28.04 16.16
C ILE A 63 6.45 -29.31 16.60
N SER A 64 6.97 -29.98 17.63
CA SER A 64 6.28 -31.13 18.23
C SER A 64 4.97 -30.72 18.89
N GLU A 65 4.05 -31.68 19.07
CA GLU A 65 2.77 -31.43 19.75
C GLU A 65 3.01 -30.91 21.17
N GLU A 66 3.99 -31.46 21.91
CA GLU A 66 4.35 -30.97 23.25
C GLU A 66 4.84 -29.52 23.25
N GLU A 67 5.64 -29.12 22.27
CA GLU A 67 6.09 -27.73 22.14
C GLU A 67 4.95 -26.80 21.73
N PHE A 68 4.04 -27.26 20.87
CA PHE A 68 2.84 -26.52 20.50
C PHE A 68 1.96 -26.29 21.74
N GLN A 69 1.63 -27.33 22.51
CA GLN A 69 0.85 -27.23 23.75
C GLN A 69 1.53 -26.34 24.79
N ARG A 70 2.86 -26.43 24.97
CA ARG A 70 3.63 -25.51 25.83
C ARG A 70 3.56 -24.05 25.33
N SER A 71 3.61 -23.82 24.02
CA SER A 71 3.52 -22.47 23.43
C SER A 71 2.15 -21.82 23.62
N VAL A 72 1.07 -22.62 23.58
CA VAL A 72 -0.30 -22.16 23.86
C VAL A 72 -0.48 -21.90 25.37
N ALA A 73 -0.05 -22.83 26.24
CA ALA A 73 -0.15 -22.67 27.69
C ALA A 73 0.64 -21.45 28.22
N GLY A 74 1.83 -21.19 27.67
CA GLY A 74 2.68 -20.06 28.05
C GLY A 74 2.11 -18.67 27.69
N ALA A 75 1.10 -18.59 26.84
CA ALA A 75 0.45 -17.34 26.47
C ALA A 75 -0.52 -16.80 27.54
N SER A 76 -0.97 -17.65 28.48
CA SER A 76 -2.02 -17.31 29.44
C SER A 76 -1.52 -16.86 30.83
N SER A 77 -0.21 -16.76 31.06
CA SER A 77 0.34 -16.48 32.40
C SER A 77 1.65 -15.66 32.41
N ARG A 78 1.53 -14.33 32.33
CA ARG A 78 2.61 -13.39 32.72
C ARG A 78 2.09 -12.16 33.48
N PRO A 79 2.48 -11.97 34.76
CA PRO A 79 2.40 -10.68 35.45
C PRO A 79 3.38 -9.66 34.86
N ALA A 80 3.19 -8.38 35.21
CA ALA A 80 4.08 -7.28 34.82
C ALA A 80 5.43 -7.32 35.59
N PRO A 81 6.52 -6.76 35.03
CA PRO A 81 7.84 -6.74 35.67
C PRO A 81 7.95 -5.68 36.78
N ALA A 82 8.73 -5.99 37.81
CA ALA A 82 9.19 -5.06 38.86
C ALA A 82 10.72 -4.90 38.82
N ALA A 83 11.26 -3.91 39.55
CA ALA A 83 12.60 -3.35 39.31
C ALA A 83 13.63 -3.58 40.45
N ASN A 84 14.88 -3.16 40.17
CA ASN A 84 16.03 -2.99 41.08
C ASN A 84 16.70 -4.27 41.64
N GLN A 85 17.99 -4.30 42.03
CA GLN A 85 19.23 -3.56 41.66
C GLN A 85 20.45 -4.44 42.13
N PRO A 86 21.58 -3.99 42.74
CA PRO A 86 22.87 -3.91 42.03
C PRO A 86 24.05 -4.65 42.72
N VAL A 87 25.17 -4.85 42.00
CA VAL A 87 26.50 -5.18 42.59
C VAL A 87 27.61 -4.43 41.83
N ALA A 88 28.76 -4.20 42.47
CA ALA A 88 29.74 -3.15 42.15
C ALA A 88 31.06 -3.62 41.48
N GLN A 89 32.09 -2.75 41.54
CA GLN A 89 33.36 -2.76 40.81
C GLN A 89 34.54 -3.37 41.62
N ASP A 90 35.75 -3.34 41.03
CA ASP A 90 37.13 -3.50 41.58
C ASP A 90 37.91 -4.71 40.97
N ALA A 91 39.22 -4.64 40.66
CA ALA A 91 40.21 -3.55 40.69
C ALA A 91 41.35 -3.71 39.62
N GLN A 92 42.29 -2.75 39.60
CA GLN A 92 43.52 -2.60 38.79
C GLN A 92 44.80 -2.97 39.61
N PRO A 93 46.06 -2.65 39.21
CA PRO A 93 46.80 -2.87 37.94
C PRO A 93 48.24 -3.46 38.16
N SER A 94 49.00 -3.66 37.07
CA SER A 94 50.48 -3.84 37.11
C SER A 94 51.21 -3.23 35.90
N ALA A 95 52.55 -3.28 35.86
CA ALA A 95 53.37 -2.15 35.37
C ALA A 95 54.81 -2.47 34.87
N GLY A 96 55.41 -1.52 34.13
CA GLY A 96 56.82 -1.53 33.64
C GLY A 96 57.07 -2.37 32.36
N ALA A 97 58.19 -2.29 31.63
CA ALA A 97 59.35 -1.37 31.56
C ALA A 97 60.30 -1.82 30.39
N THR A 98 61.33 -1.12 29.86
CA THR A 98 61.71 0.31 29.67
C THR A 98 63.04 0.37 28.85
N LEU A 99 63.25 1.39 27.97
CA LEU A 99 64.45 1.68 27.10
C LEU A 99 64.71 0.68 25.92
N MET A 100 65.47 0.93 24.82
CA MET A 100 66.04 2.09 24.06
C MET A 100 67.51 1.82 23.59
N GLU A 101 68.00 2.57 22.59
CA GLU A 101 69.37 2.59 21.95
C GLU A 101 69.62 1.57 20.81
N ALA A 102 70.57 1.74 19.87
CA ALA A 102 71.03 2.91 19.08
C ALA A 102 72.03 2.45 17.96
N ASP A 103 72.13 3.21 16.86
CA ASP A 103 73.19 3.22 15.80
C ASP A 103 73.45 1.88 15.02
N ASP A 104 74.19 1.76 13.90
CA ASP A 104 75.06 2.69 13.13
C ASP A 104 75.17 2.32 11.61
N GLU A 105 75.88 3.15 10.84
CA GLU A 105 76.60 2.98 9.54
C GLU A 105 75.94 2.42 8.24
N THR A 106 76.03 3.25 7.20
CA THR A 106 76.13 2.91 5.75
C THR A 106 77.61 2.79 5.33
N PRO A 107 78.04 2.35 4.10
CA PRO A 107 77.28 2.17 2.85
C PRO A 107 77.68 0.94 1.97
N LEU A 108 77.00 0.76 0.82
CA LEU A 108 77.62 0.56 -0.52
C LEU A 108 76.52 0.39 -1.60
N ALA A 109 76.90 0.38 -2.89
CA ALA A 109 75.97 0.44 -4.03
C ALA A 109 76.08 -0.77 -4.97
N ASP A 110 74.99 -1.07 -5.68
CA ASP A 110 75.03 -1.39 -7.12
C ASP A 110 73.68 -1.06 -7.80
N GLY A 111 73.64 -1.03 -9.13
CA GLY A 111 72.50 -0.62 -9.93
C GLY A 111 71.56 -1.74 -10.39
N GLY A 112 70.27 -1.42 -10.51
CA GLY A 112 69.24 -2.26 -11.13
C GLY A 112 68.08 -1.39 -11.63
N PRO A 113 67.40 -1.74 -12.74
CA PRO A 113 66.49 -0.80 -13.41
C PRO A 113 65.21 -0.54 -12.61
N GLN A 114 64.78 0.72 -12.59
CA GLN A 114 63.42 1.09 -12.18
C GLN A 114 62.43 0.51 -13.18
N VAL A 115 61.64 -0.47 -12.75
CA VAL A 115 60.41 -0.84 -13.45
C VAL A 115 59.34 0.17 -13.05
N GLU A 116 59.10 1.16 -13.92
CA GLU A 116 57.92 2.02 -13.81
C GLU A 116 56.66 1.18 -14.04
N ALA A 117 56.10 0.64 -12.96
CA ALA A 117 54.83 -0.08 -12.99
C ALA A 117 53.68 0.92 -13.21
N SER A 118 53.26 1.06 -14.46
CA SER A 118 52.19 1.96 -14.89
C SER A 118 50.80 1.46 -14.48
N VAL A 119 50.43 1.71 -13.22
CA VAL A 119 49.08 1.48 -12.67
C VAL A 119 48.13 2.72 -12.59
N PRO A 120 48.41 3.95 -13.11
CA PRO A 120 47.48 5.08 -12.94
C PRO A 120 46.06 4.88 -13.51
N ASP A 121 45.92 4.20 -14.64
CA ASP A 121 44.66 4.21 -15.41
C ASP A 121 43.56 3.32 -14.81
N ALA A 122 43.90 2.26 -14.07
CA ALA A 122 42.92 1.36 -13.47
C ALA A 122 42.17 2.05 -12.30
N ASP A 123 42.90 2.69 -11.39
CA ASP A 123 42.31 3.44 -10.28
C ASP A 123 41.54 4.66 -10.77
N LYS A 124 42.02 5.31 -11.85
CA LYS A 124 41.33 6.43 -12.49
C LYS A 124 40.01 6.00 -13.14
N ALA A 125 40.00 4.91 -13.92
CA ALA A 125 38.79 4.36 -14.51
C ALA A 125 37.77 3.92 -13.45
N MET A 126 38.23 3.33 -12.34
CA MET A 126 37.39 2.99 -11.18
C MET A 126 36.80 4.25 -10.53
N ALA A 127 37.60 5.31 -10.34
CA ALA A 127 37.12 6.58 -9.78
C ALA A 127 36.11 7.29 -10.70
N GLU A 128 36.31 7.24 -12.02
CA GLU A 128 35.38 7.79 -13.01
C GLU A 128 34.06 6.99 -13.05
N ALA A 129 34.10 5.66 -13.00
CA ALA A 129 32.91 4.80 -12.89
C ALA A 129 32.10 5.08 -11.61
N VAL A 130 32.76 5.20 -10.46
CA VAL A 130 32.12 5.55 -9.18
C VAL A 130 31.53 6.97 -9.21
N GLN A 131 32.13 7.92 -9.93
CA GLN A 131 31.53 9.24 -10.13
C GLN A 131 30.30 9.20 -11.04
N LEU A 132 30.33 8.39 -12.10
CA LEU A 132 29.20 8.20 -13.02
C LEU A 132 28.00 7.56 -12.31
N GLU A 133 28.20 6.49 -11.54
CA GLU A 133 27.15 5.86 -10.72
C GLU A 133 26.54 6.87 -9.74
N ARG A 134 27.38 7.64 -9.04
CA ARG A 134 26.93 8.73 -8.14
C ARG A 134 26.18 9.84 -8.88
N GLN A 135 26.47 10.10 -10.15
CA GLN A 135 25.72 11.05 -10.97
C GLN A 135 24.35 10.48 -11.35
N GLN A 136 24.31 9.30 -11.98
CA GLN A 136 23.07 8.61 -12.37
C GLN A 136 22.12 8.46 -11.17
N ARG A 137 22.64 8.07 -9.99
CA ARG A 137 21.84 7.97 -8.77
C ARG A 137 21.28 9.30 -8.29
N ARG A 138 22.04 10.41 -8.39
CA ARG A 138 21.53 11.76 -8.07
C ARG A 138 20.43 12.20 -9.03
N GLU A 139 20.59 11.90 -10.32
CA GLU A 139 19.60 12.19 -11.37
C GLU A 139 18.31 11.38 -11.17
N GLN A 140 18.41 10.09 -10.83
CA GLN A 140 17.27 9.25 -10.46
C GLN A 140 16.54 9.77 -9.21
N ILE A 141 17.26 10.16 -8.15
CA ILE A 141 16.66 10.77 -6.95
C ILE A 141 15.96 12.09 -7.30
N ALA A 142 16.56 12.92 -8.16
CA ALA A 142 15.97 14.19 -8.60
C ALA A 142 14.69 13.96 -9.41
N ALA A 143 14.70 13.02 -10.37
CA ALA A 143 13.53 12.64 -11.15
C ALA A 143 12.40 12.11 -10.26
N GLN A 144 12.70 11.17 -9.36
CA GLN A 144 11.76 10.60 -8.39
C GLN A 144 11.10 11.68 -7.51
N ARG A 145 11.87 12.67 -7.04
CA ARG A 145 11.36 13.80 -6.26
C ARG A 145 10.48 14.72 -7.12
N ALA A 146 10.88 15.03 -8.35
CA ALA A 146 10.10 15.84 -9.27
C ALA A 146 8.78 15.16 -9.68
N ASP A 147 8.77 13.83 -9.85
CA ASP A 147 7.57 13.06 -10.18
C ASP A 147 6.57 13.02 -9.02
N LEU A 148 7.04 12.81 -7.79
CA LEU A 148 6.21 12.92 -6.59
C LEU A 148 5.66 14.35 -6.43
N GLN A 149 6.50 15.38 -6.59
CA GLN A 149 6.09 16.78 -6.44
C GLN A 149 4.99 17.19 -7.42
N ARG A 150 5.01 16.71 -8.67
CA ARG A 150 3.91 16.96 -9.62
C ARG A 150 2.60 16.33 -9.16
N CYS A 151 2.64 15.09 -8.67
CA CYS A 151 1.45 14.41 -8.14
C CYS A 151 0.87 15.12 -6.91
N GLU A 152 1.73 15.57 -5.98
CA GLU A 152 1.32 16.34 -4.81
C GLU A 152 0.75 17.71 -5.16
N ASN A 153 1.32 18.39 -6.16
CA ASN A 153 0.82 19.67 -6.65
C ASN A 153 -0.60 19.55 -7.22
N HIS A 154 -0.84 18.56 -8.09
CA HIS A 154 -2.17 18.31 -8.67
C HIS A 154 -3.21 17.89 -7.61
N PHE A 155 -2.82 17.04 -6.64
CA PHE A 155 -3.71 16.65 -5.53
C PHE A 155 -4.06 17.84 -4.64
N ALA A 156 -3.09 18.71 -4.34
CA ALA A 156 -3.31 19.93 -3.57
C ALA A 156 -4.16 20.95 -4.34
N GLU A 157 -4.06 21.01 -5.67
CA GLU A 157 -4.93 21.81 -6.53
C GLU A 157 -6.37 21.30 -6.53
N ALA A 158 -6.58 20.02 -6.79
CA ALA A 158 -7.90 19.39 -6.73
C ALA A 158 -8.55 19.58 -5.34
N SER A 159 -7.77 19.48 -4.26
CA SER A 159 -8.22 19.78 -2.89
C SER A 159 -8.68 21.24 -2.70
N ARG A 160 -7.95 22.22 -3.24
CA ARG A 160 -8.36 23.64 -3.20
C ARG A 160 -9.63 23.88 -4.01
N SER A 161 -9.73 23.28 -5.20
CA SER A 161 -10.92 23.40 -6.05
C SER A 161 -12.15 22.73 -5.42
N TYR A 162 -12.00 21.59 -4.74
CA TYR A 162 -13.09 20.96 -3.98
C TYR A 162 -13.60 21.86 -2.85
N LYS A 163 -12.71 22.54 -2.13
CA LYS A 163 -13.09 23.54 -1.12
C LYS A 163 -13.93 24.67 -1.73
N GLN A 164 -13.50 25.22 -2.87
CA GLN A 164 -14.28 26.23 -3.61
C GLN A 164 -15.65 25.72 -4.09
N ILE A 165 -15.74 24.44 -4.49
CA ILE A 165 -17.02 23.81 -4.87
C ILE A 165 -17.96 23.73 -3.66
N VAL A 166 -17.46 23.31 -2.50
CA VAL A 166 -18.21 23.25 -1.23
C VAL A 166 -18.65 24.64 -0.78
N ASP A 167 -17.77 25.64 -0.83
CA ASP A 167 -18.09 27.03 -0.47
C ASP A 167 -19.17 27.63 -1.41
N ALA A 168 -19.16 27.26 -2.70
CA ALA A 168 -20.08 27.79 -3.71
C ALA A 168 -21.44 27.07 -3.80
N MET A 169 -21.55 25.78 -3.48
CA MET A 169 -22.71 24.91 -3.84
C MET A 169 -24.09 25.42 -3.39
N HIS A 170 -24.18 26.22 -2.32
CA HIS A 170 -25.45 26.79 -1.88
C HIS A 170 -25.83 28.06 -2.63
N ALA A 171 -24.86 28.96 -2.87
CA ALA A 171 -25.09 30.27 -3.47
C ALA A 171 -25.01 30.28 -5.01
N GLN A 172 -24.09 29.49 -5.58
CA GLN A 172 -23.76 29.44 -7.00
C GLN A 172 -23.64 27.98 -7.47
N PRO A 173 -24.73 27.19 -7.43
CA PRO A 173 -24.66 25.74 -7.69
C PRO A 173 -24.21 25.40 -9.11
N GLU A 174 -24.57 26.20 -10.12
CA GLU A 174 -24.11 26.02 -11.51
C GLU A 174 -22.59 26.24 -11.64
N GLU A 175 -22.04 27.26 -10.97
CA GLU A 175 -20.58 27.50 -10.95
C GLU A 175 -19.85 26.37 -10.21
N ALA A 176 -20.42 25.87 -9.12
CA ALA A 176 -19.90 24.71 -8.40
C ALA A 176 -19.89 23.45 -9.29
N MET A 177 -20.86 23.28 -10.19
CA MET A 177 -20.85 22.18 -11.18
C MET A 177 -19.74 22.38 -12.22
N VAL A 178 -19.62 23.57 -12.83
CA VAL A 178 -18.57 23.87 -13.82
C VAL A 178 -17.17 23.65 -13.23
N ARG A 179 -16.95 24.06 -11.97
CA ARG A 179 -15.72 23.78 -11.22
C ARG A 179 -15.51 22.28 -10.97
N SER A 180 -16.58 21.52 -10.69
CA SER A 180 -16.53 20.06 -10.49
C SER A 180 -16.14 19.32 -11.77
N ALA A 181 -16.71 19.72 -12.92
CA ALA A 181 -16.33 19.19 -14.23
C ALA A 181 -14.84 19.45 -14.51
N ALA A 182 -14.40 20.71 -14.42
CA ALA A 182 -13.03 21.10 -14.71
C ALA A 182 -11.96 20.38 -13.84
N VAL A 183 -12.28 20.07 -12.57
CA VAL A 183 -11.40 19.24 -11.70
C VAL A 183 -11.25 17.82 -12.26
N ILE A 184 -12.34 17.22 -12.73
CA ILE A 184 -12.36 15.86 -13.27
C ILE A 184 -11.72 15.79 -14.66
N ASP A 185 -11.98 16.78 -15.53
CA ASP A 185 -11.32 16.90 -16.84
C ASP A 185 -9.80 17.07 -16.67
N GLY A 186 -9.37 17.81 -15.64
CA GLY A 186 -7.98 17.91 -15.22
C GLY A 186 -7.39 16.56 -14.77
N MET A 187 -8.09 15.78 -13.95
CA MET A 187 -7.67 14.43 -13.56
C MET A 187 -7.56 13.49 -14.76
N ILE A 188 -8.57 13.45 -15.63
CA ILE A 188 -8.59 12.61 -16.84
C ILE A 188 -7.45 12.97 -17.79
N SER A 189 -7.13 14.27 -17.92
CA SER A 189 -5.99 14.73 -18.72
C SER A 189 -4.63 14.23 -18.19
N GLN A 190 -4.49 14.05 -16.87
CA GLN A 190 -3.28 13.46 -16.27
C GLN A 190 -3.19 11.94 -16.53
N MET A 191 -4.32 11.24 -16.70
CA MET A 191 -4.37 9.77 -16.91
C MET A 191 -3.85 9.30 -18.28
N GLY A 192 -3.67 10.19 -19.25
CA GLY A 192 -3.07 9.85 -20.55
C GLY A 192 -3.95 8.97 -21.45
N GLY A 193 -3.42 8.65 -22.63
CA GLY A 193 -4.08 7.88 -23.68
C GLY A 193 -4.46 6.45 -23.26
N ALA A 194 -5.29 5.79 -24.07
CA ALA A 194 -5.83 4.46 -23.75
C ALA A 194 -4.78 3.38 -23.47
N ASN A 195 -3.60 3.49 -24.09
CA ASN A 195 -2.50 2.54 -23.99
C ASN A 195 -1.39 2.95 -23.00
N GLU A 196 -1.50 4.10 -22.34
CA GLU A 196 -0.52 4.49 -21.30
C GLU A 196 -0.78 3.70 -20.01
N GLU A 197 0.24 3.00 -19.52
CA GLU A 197 0.18 2.39 -18.18
C GLU A 197 0.00 3.46 -17.11
N ILE A 198 -0.84 3.19 -16.12
CA ILE A 198 -1.02 4.04 -14.94
C ILE A 198 -0.86 3.20 -13.69
N TYR A 199 -0.04 3.69 -12.76
CA TYR A 199 0.09 3.14 -11.43
C TYR A 199 -0.71 3.98 -10.43
N VAL A 200 -1.34 3.31 -9.46
CA VAL A 200 -1.76 3.96 -8.21
C VAL A 200 -0.48 4.39 -7.49
N ARG A 201 -0.31 5.69 -7.18
CA ARG A 201 0.86 6.22 -6.46
C ARG A 201 0.46 6.82 -5.12
N LEU A 202 1.13 6.39 -4.05
CA LEU A 202 1.01 6.98 -2.72
C LEU A 202 1.74 8.34 -2.62
N LEU A 203 1.09 9.33 -2.01
CA LEU A 203 1.63 10.67 -1.73
C LEU A 203 2.21 10.80 -0.30
N SER A 204 2.81 11.95 0.04
CA SER A 204 3.18 12.25 1.44
C SER A 204 2.01 12.76 2.27
N GLU A 205 2.16 12.75 3.60
CA GLU A 205 1.19 13.23 4.60
C GLU A 205 0.90 14.75 4.48
N LYS A 206 1.62 15.49 3.61
CA LYS A 206 1.39 16.92 3.33
C LYS A 206 0.32 17.17 2.26
N ALA A 207 -0.15 16.12 1.57
CA ALA A 207 -1.10 16.24 0.47
C ALA A 207 -2.54 16.45 0.95
N GLY A 208 -2.94 17.72 1.15
CA GLY A 208 -4.34 18.18 1.23
C GLY A 208 -4.87 18.52 2.63
N GLU A 209 -6.01 19.24 2.66
CA GLU A 209 -6.76 19.49 3.90
C GLU A 209 -7.62 18.27 4.27
N LYS A 210 -7.73 17.94 5.56
CA LYS A 210 -8.43 16.74 6.08
C LYS A 210 -9.86 16.53 5.56
N THR A 211 -10.52 17.61 5.12
CA THR A 211 -11.92 17.67 4.72
C THR A 211 -12.15 17.34 3.23
N SER A 212 -11.14 17.48 2.37
CA SER A 212 -11.23 17.16 0.94
C SER A 212 -10.70 15.78 0.56
N LEU A 213 -9.84 15.19 1.41
CA LEU A 213 -9.10 13.96 1.08
C LEU A 213 -9.98 12.81 0.57
N HIS A 214 -11.11 12.56 1.25
CA HIS A 214 -12.00 11.44 0.94
C HIS A 214 -12.57 11.55 -0.47
N SER A 215 -13.24 12.65 -0.80
CA SER A 215 -13.85 12.87 -2.12
C SER A 215 -12.80 12.84 -3.24
N ILE A 216 -11.61 13.42 -3.02
CA ILE A 216 -10.52 13.39 -4.02
C ILE A 216 -9.97 11.97 -4.21
N ASN A 217 -9.69 11.21 -3.14
CA ASN A 217 -9.28 9.81 -3.24
C ASN A 217 -10.33 8.96 -3.96
N VAL A 218 -11.61 9.10 -3.59
CA VAL A 218 -12.71 8.34 -4.16
C VAL A 218 -12.89 8.66 -5.65
N SER A 219 -12.77 9.92 -6.08
CA SER A 219 -12.71 10.28 -7.50
C SER A 219 -11.54 9.63 -8.22
N ILE A 220 -10.31 9.78 -7.72
CA ILE A 220 -9.08 9.29 -8.37
C ILE A 220 -9.12 7.76 -8.56
N VAL A 221 -9.48 7.03 -7.50
CA VAL A 221 -9.51 5.56 -7.54
C VAL A 221 -10.73 5.05 -8.33
N SER A 222 -11.87 5.77 -8.33
CA SER A 222 -12.99 5.45 -9.22
C SER A 222 -12.65 5.68 -10.70
N LEU A 223 -11.95 6.77 -11.04
CA LEU A 223 -11.48 7.04 -12.40
C LEU A 223 -10.51 5.96 -12.90
N LEU A 224 -9.53 5.55 -12.08
CA LEU A 224 -8.66 4.41 -12.39
C LEU A 224 -9.45 3.12 -12.64
N LEU A 225 -10.43 2.82 -11.79
CA LEU A 225 -11.29 1.64 -11.92
C LEU A 225 -12.14 1.72 -13.19
N GLY A 226 -12.68 2.89 -13.53
CA GLY A 226 -13.40 3.16 -14.78
C GLY A 226 -12.53 2.94 -16.03
N LYS A 227 -11.30 3.49 -16.07
CA LYS A 227 -10.37 3.27 -17.19
C LYS A 227 -9.97 1.79 -17.30
N SER A 228 -9.77 1.12 -16.17
CA SER A 228 -9.53 -0.33 -16.10
C SER A 228 -10.73 -1.21 -16.53
N LEU A 229 -11.93 -0.62 -16.56
CA LEU A 229 -13.17 -1.21 -17.08
C LEU A 229 -13.46 -0.85 -18.55
N GLY A 230 -12.61 -0.03 -19.18
CA GLY A 230 -12.76 0.41 -20.56
C GLY A 230 -13.66 1.63 -20.77
N TYR A 231 -13.88 2.46 -19.74
CA TYR A 231 -14.68 3.69 -19.88
C TYR A 231 -14.00 4.71 -20.81
N GLY A 232 -14.80 5.28 -21.74
CA GLY A 232 -14.41 6.43 -22.54
C GLY A 232 -14.40 7.74 -21.73
N VAL A 233 -13.88 8.82 -22.31
CA VAL A 233 -13.70 10.14 -21.64
C VAL A 233 -15.01 10.62 -21.01
N ASP A 234 -16.12 10.63 -21.76
CA ASP A 234 -17.43 11.09 -21.27
C ASP A 234 -17.92 10.26 -20.07
N GLN A 235 -17.70 8.94 -20.11
CA GLN A 235 -18.09 8.03 -19.03
C GLN A 235 -17.21 8.20 -17.79
N LEU A 236 -15.92 8.52 -17.97
CA LEU A 236 -15.02 8.91 -16.89
C LEU A 236 -15.43 10.26 -16.30
N GLN A 237 -15.91 11.20 -17.11
CA GLN A 237 -16.39 12.50 -16.66
C GLN A 237 -17.62 12.33 -15.73
N GLU A 238 -18.65 11.61 -16.20
CA GLU A 238 -19.86 11.36 -15.39
C GLU A 238 -19.56 10.58 -14.10
N LEU A 239 -18.69 9.56 -14.19
CA LEU A 239 -18.22 8.79 -13.03
C LEU A 239 -17.43 9.67 -12.06
N GLY A 240 -16.52 10.50 -12.56
CA GLY A 240 -15.65 11.34 -11.75
C GLY A 240 -16.41 12.43 -11.01
N VAL A 241 -17.36 13.10 -11.69
CA VAL A 241 -18.24 14.12 -11.07
C VAL A 241 -19.18 13.46 -10.06
N GLY A 242 -19.77 12.30 -10.40
CA GLY A 242 -20.57 11.50 -9.48
C GLY A 242 -19.79 11.06 -8.23
N ALA A 243 -18.53 10.66 -8.39
CA ALA A 243 -17.63 10.28 -7.30
C ALA A 243 -17.16 11.48 -6.46
N LEU A 244 -16.93 12.64 -7.07
CA LEU A 244 -16.47 13.86 -6.37
C LEU A 244 -17.55 14.41 -5.43
N LEU A 245 -18.82 14.31 -5.87
CA LEU A 245 -19.97 14.93 -5.22
C LEU A 245 -20.88 13.94 -4.48
N HIS A 246 -20.54 12.64 -4.45
CA HIS A 246 -21.36 11.59 -3.82
C HIS A 246 -21.77 11.95 -2.38
N ASP A 247 -20.82 12.54 -1.65
CA ASP A 247 -20.89 12.83 -0.21
C ASP A 247 -21.33 14.26 0.11
N LEU A 248 -21.60 15.11 -0.90
CA LEU A 248 -21.74 16.56 -0.74
C LEU A 248 -22.84 16.96 0.26
N GLY A 249 -23.91 16.16 0.36
CA GLY A 249 -25.00 16.37 1.33
C GLY A 249 -24.59 16.22 2.80
N LYS A 250 -23.38 15.76 3.13
CA LYS A 250 -22.83 15.80 4.51
C LYS A 250 -22.55 17.22 5.00
N MET A 251 -22.47 18.18 4.07
CA MET A 251 -22.37 19.60 4.40
C MET A 251 -23.71 20.16 4.92
N ASP A 252 -24.83 19.49 4.66
CA ASP A 252 -26.16 19.78 5.24
C ASP A 252 -26.49 18.94 6.50
N LEU A 253 -25.53 18.19 7.05
CA LEU A 253 -25.66 17.49 8.34
C LEU A 253 -25.07 18.28 9.52
N PRO A 254 -25.56 18.10 10.76
CA PRO A 254 -24.92 18.62 11.96
C PRO A 254 -23.49 18.09 12.13
N ASP A 255 -22.58 18.92 12.66
CA ASP A 255 -21.16 18.58 12.83
C ASP A 255 -20.91 17.29 13.64
N ARG A 256 -21.78 16.98 14.62
CA ARG A 256 -21.73 15.71 15.39
C ARG A 256 -21.80 14.46 14.50
N LEU A 257 -22.50 14.53 13.36
CA LEU A 257 -22.60 13.43 12.40
C LEU A 257 -21.54 13.51 11.30
N ARG A 258 -21.09 14.72 10.97
CA ARG A 258 -20.02 14.98 9.99
C ARG A 258 -18.65 14.51 10.48
N TRP A 259 -18.38 14.63 11.78
CA TRP A 259 -17.10 14.32 12.43
C TRP A 259 -17.22 13.22 13.50
N SER A 260 -18.09 12.21 13.27
CA SER A 260 -18.31 11.17 14.26
C SER A 260 -17.20 10.12 14.26
N ASP A 261 -16.40 10.12 15.33
CA ASP A 261 -15.35 9.13 15.60
C ASP A 261 -15.84 7.92 16.42
N GLY A 262 -17.15 7.82 16.70
CA GLY A 262 -17.76 6.79 17.54
C GLY A 262 -19.02 6.16 16.91
N GLU A 263 -19.61 5.18 17.60
CA GLU A 263 -20.82 4.50 17.10
C GLU A 263 -22.04 5.42 17.07
N LEU A 264 -22.59 5.67 15.88
CA LEU A 264 -23.88 6.36 15.73
C LEU A 264 -25.02 5.49 16.27
N SER A 265 -25.84 6.05 17.16
CA SER A 265 -27.10 5.42 17.59
C SER A 265 -28.08 5.23 16.42
N GLY A 266 -29.16 4.47 16.63
CA GLY A 266 -30.17 4.23 15.58
C GLY A 266 -30.77 5.51 14.98
N ALA A 267 -31.02 6.53 15.80
CA ALA A 267 -31.54 7.82 15.36
C ALA A 267 -30.49 8.66 14.63
N GLU A 268 -29.26 8.73 15.15
CA GLU A 268 -28.15 9.42 14.49
C GLU A 268 -27.79 8.78 13.15
N ARG A 269 -27.89 7.46 13.04
CA ARG A 269 -27.67 6.70 11.81
C ARG A 269 -28.79 6.91 10.79
N ALA A 270 -30.02 7.18 11.22
CA ALA A 270 -31.10 7.59 10.34
C ALA A 270 -30.85 9.02 9.80
N LEU A 271 -30.57 9.98 10.69
CA LEU A 271 -30.26 11.36 10.32
C LEU A 271 -29.00 11.47 9.45
N TYR A 272 -27.97 10.66 9.71
CA TYR A 272 -26.77 10.58 8.86
C TYR A 272 -27.11 10.16 7.43
N ARG A 273 -28.03 9.19 7.24
CA ARG A 273 -28.45 8.72 5.90
C ARG A 273 -29.16 9.78 5.08
N GLU A 274 -29.65 10.86 5.68
CA GLU A 274 -30.26 11.98 4.95
C GLU A 274 -29.25 12.71 4.04
N HIS A 275 -27.93 12.55 4.23
CA HIS A 275 -26.95 13.14 3.31
C HIS A 275 -27.16 12.71 1.85
N VAL A 276 -27.71 11.51 1.61
CA VAL A 276 -28.02 11.06 0.24
C VAL A 276 -29.16 11.91 -0.35
N ALA A 277 -30.21 12.18 0.42
CA ALA A 277 -31.34 13.01 -0.02
C ALA A 277 -30.94 14.49 -0.19
N LYS A 278 -30.13 15.01 0.74
CA LYS A 278 -29.52 16.36 0.67
C LYS A 278 -28.60 16.48 -0.55
N GLY A 279 -27.75 15.48 -0.78
CA GLY A 279 -26.86 15.37 -1.94
C GLY A 279 -27.62 15.33 -3.26
N ILE A 280 -28.71 14.56 -3.37
CA ILE A 280 -29.60 14.56 -4.54
C ILE A 280 -30.22 15.94 -4.78
N ALA A 281 -30.62 16.66 -3.72
CA ALA A 281 -31.18 18.00 -3.85
C ALA A 281 -30.14 19.03 -4.32
N LEU A 282 -28.92 18.99 -3.78
CA LEU A 282 -27.79 19.81 -4.26
C LEU A 282 -27.42 19.47 -5.71
N ALA A 283 -27.22 18.19 -6.03
CA ALA A 283 -26.87 17.71 -7.36
C ALA A 283 -27.89 18.15 -8.43
N ARG A 284 -29.19 18.14 -8.12
CA ARG A 284 -30.23 18.68 -9.00
C ARG A 284 -30.14 20.20 -9.19
N ARG A 285 -29.89 20.97 -8.12
CA ARG A 285 -29.66 22.43 -8.22
C ARG A 285 -28.38 22.77 -8.99
N MET A 286 -27.39 21.90 -8.95
CA MET A 286 -26.12 21.99 -9.69
C MET A 286 -26.26 21.58 -11.16
N GLY A 287 -27.37 20.95 -11.57
CA GLY A 287 -27.56 20.49 -12.94
C GLY A 287 -26.72 19.25 -13.32
N LEU A 288 -26.41 18.38 -12.35
CA LEU A 288 -25.68 17.13 -12.62
C LEU A 288 -26.43 16.25 -13.65
N SER A 289 -25.66 15.53 -14.48
CA SER A 289 -26.21 14.57 -15.44
C SER A 289 -26.98 13.44 -14.73
N PRO A 290 -27.89 12.73 -15.43
CA PRO A 290 -28.61 11.60 -14.85
C PRO A 290 -27.69 10.53 -14.25
N THR A 291 -26.55 10.25 -14.89
CA THR A 291 -25.56 9.27 -14.43
C THR A 291 -24.84 9.73 -13.16
N ALA A 292 -24.37 10.99 -13.13
CA ALA A 292 -23.72 11.55 -11.95
C ALA A 292 -24.71 11.64 -10.77
N LEU A 293 -25.97 12.04 -11.04
CA LEU A 293 -27.05 12.09 -10.05
C LEU A 293 -27.41 10.70 -9.50
N LEU A 294 -27.46 9.66 -10.34
CA LEU A 294 -27.65 8.28 -9.90
C LEU A 294 -26.48 7.79 -9.05
N THR A 295 -25.26 8.21 -9.35
CA THR A 295 -24.06 7.92 -8.53
C THR A 295 -24.23 8.50 -7.12
N VAL A 296 -24.58 9.78 -7.00
CA VAL A 296 -24.90 10.43 -5.72
C VAL A 296 -26.04 9.69 -5.01
N ALA A 297 -27.09 9.28 -5.72
CA ALA A 297 -28.26 8.62 -5.15
C ALA A 297 -28.06 7.17 -4.69
N GLN A 298 -27.03 6.47 -5.20
CA GLN A 298 -26.89 5.01 -5.06
C GLN A 298 -25.53 4.54 -4.53
N HIS A 299 -24.58 5.42 -4.22
CA HIS A 299 -23.24 5.04 -3.73
C HIS A 299 -23.21 4.28 -2.38
N HIS A 300 -24.36 4.15 -1.71
CA HIS A 300 -24.54 3.35 -0.49
C HIS A 300 -25.44 2.11 -0.70
N GLU A 301 -25.79 1.80 -1.94
CA GLU A 301 -26.43 0.53 -2.30
C GLU A 301 -25.41 -0.60 -2.39
N ASN A 302 -25.78 -1.77 -1.85
CA ASN A 302 -24.99 -3.00 -1.90
C ASN A 302 -25.66 -3.97 -2.89
N ALA A 303 -24.90 -4.71 -3.68
CA ALA A 303 -25.43 -5.63 -4.71
C ALA A 303 -26.39 -6.70 -4.15
N ASP A 304 -26.23 -7.08 -2.88
CA ASP A 304 -27.11 -8.00 -2.12
C ASP A 304 -28.46 -7.39 -1.69
N GLY A 305 -28.61 -6.06 -1.73
CA GLY A 305 -29.77 -5.29 -1.26
C GLY A 305 -29.78 -4.97 0.24
N THR A 306 -28.64 -5.08 0.93
CA THR A 306 -28.47 -4.66 2.34
C THR A 306 -28.16 -3.16 2.50
N GLY A 307 -27.97 -2.45 1.39
CA GLY A 307 -27.61 -1.03 1.34
C GLY A 307 -28.75 -0.05 1.66
N TYR A 308 -28.56 1.21 1.26
CA TYR A 308 -29.55 2.29 1.41
C TYR A 308 -29.32 3.39 0.34
N PRO A 309 -30.33 4.22 0.01
CA PRO A 309 -31.66 4.35 0.64
C PRO A 309 -32.75 3.41 0.12
N MET A 310 -32.65 2.91 -1.11
CA MET A 310 -33.69 2.18 -1.84
C MET A 310 -33.57 0.65 -1.72
N LYS A 311 -32.43 0.11 -1.27
CA LYS A 311 -32.14 -1.35 -1.17
C LYS A 311 -32.16 -2.06 -2.53
N LEU A 312 -31.52 -1.43 -3.51
CA LEU A 312 -31.40 -1.94 -4.87
C LEU A 312 -30.48 -3.18 -4.90
N LYS A 313 -30.65 -4.02 -5.92
CA LYS A 313 -29.87 -5.26 -6.10
C LYS A 313 -29.24 -5.33 -7.47
N GLY A 314 -28.03 -5.87 -7.54
CA GLY A 314 -27.29 -6.13 -8.78
C GLY A 314 -27.41 -4.99 -9.79
N ASP A 315 -27.93 -5.30 -10.98
CA ASP A 315 -28.01 -4.36 -12.10
C ASP A 315 -29.06 -3.24 -11.96
N HIS A 316 -29.90 -3.24 -10.92
CA HIS A 316 -30.69 -2.04 -10.58
C HIS A 316 -29.83 -0.91 -10.00
N ILE A 317 -28.61 -1.21 -9.55
CA ILE A 317 -27.60 -0.22 -9.17
C ILE A 317 -26.86 0.22 -10.45
N SER A 318 -26.85 1.52 -10.72
CA SER A 318 -26.12 2.10 -11.85
C SER A 318 -24.64 1.70 -11.79
N HIS A 319 -24.04 1.44 -12.96
CA HIS A 319 -22.68 0.90 -13.00
C HIS A 319 -21.65 1.85 -12.33
N PRO A 320 -21.70 3.18 -12.51
CA PRO A 320 -20.88 4.11 -11.73
C PRO A 320 -21.09 4.05 -10.21
N ALA A 321 -22.33 3.89 -9.72
CA ALA A 321 -22.58 3.70 -8.30
C ALA A 321 -21.97 2.40 -7.74
N ARG A 322 -21.94 1.31 -8.53
CA ARG A 322 -21.24 0.05 -8.16
C ARG A 322 -19.72 0.23 -8.03
N LEU A 323 -19.12 1.16 -8.78
CA LEU A 323 -17.70 1.50 -8.64
C LEU A 323 -17.50 2.35 -7.38
N VAL A 324 -18.26 3.44 -7.25
CA VAL A 324 -18.10 4.39 -6.15
C VAL A 324 -18.40 3.75 -4.79
N SER A 325 -19.39 2.85 -4.67
CA SER A 325 -19.70 2.20 -3.38
C SER A 325 -18.56 1.29 -2.88
N LEU A 326 -17.87 0.59 -3.79
CA LEU A 326 -16.69 -0.21 -3.47
C LEU A 326 -15.50 0.66 -3.06
N VAL A 327 -15.20 1.69 -3.85
CA VAL A 327 -14.08 2.61 -3.60
C VAL A 327 -14.29 3.41 -2.31
N ASN A 328 -15.52 3.85 -2.04
CA ASN A 328 -15.92 4.55 -0.82
C ASN A 328 -15.73 3.66 0.43
N LEU A 329 -16.13 2.38 0.39
CA LEU A 329 -15.86 1.47 1.51
C LEU A 329 -14.34 1.26 1.71
N TYR A 330 -13.58 1.06 0.62
CA TYR A 330 -12.13 0.87 0.70
C TYR A 330 -11.42 2.08 1.31
N ASP A 331 -11.76 3.30 0.86
CA ASP A 331 -11.15 4.51 1.42
C ASP A 331 -11.55 4.72 2.87
N ASN A 332 -12.82 4.51 3.26
CA ASN A 332 -13.23 4.61 4.68
C ASN A 332 -12.54 3.58 5.60
N LEU A 333 -12.13 2.42 5.09
CA LEU A 333 -11.34 1.44 5.85
C LEU A 333 -9.88 1.90 6.03
N CYS A 334 -9.31 2.54 5.01
CA CYS A 334 -7.92 3.01 5.02
C CYS A 334 -7.74 4.39 5.68
N ASN A 335 -8.77 5.25 5.60
CA ASN A 335 -8.77 6.66 5.96
C ASN A 335 -9.95 7.09 6.86
N PRO A 336 -10.31 6.32 7.93
CA PRO A 336 -11.41 6.70 8.83
C PRO A 336 -11.18 8.06 9.50
N GLY A 337 -12.27 8.62 10.06
CA GLY A 337 -12.24 9.85 10.88
C GLY A 337 -11.13 9.78 11.93
N ASN A 338 -11.25 8.80 12.82
CA ASN A 338 -10.27 8.41 13.83
C ASN A 338 -9.17 7.52 13.21
N PRO A 339 -7.91 7.99 13.06
CA PRO A 339 -6.84 7.20 12.45
C PRO A 339 -6.41 5.97 13.26
N ALA A 340 -6.80 5.85 14.53
CA ALA A 340 -6.52 4.65 15.33
C ALA A 340 -7.35 3.42 14.88
N LEU A 341 -8.40 3.63 14.07
CA LEU A 341 -9.24 2.57 13.50
C LEU A 341 -8.82 2.18 12.07
N ALA A 342 -7.80 2.84 11.49
CA ALA A 342 -7.36 2.58 10.12
C ALA A 342 -6.77 1.18 9.97
N VAL A 343 -7.26 0.42 8.99
CA VAL A 343 -6.64 -0.86 8.58
C VAL A 343 -5.68 -0.62 7.42
N THR A 344 -4.69 -1.51 7.24
CA THR A 344 -3.77 -1.40 6.10
C THR A 344 -4.49 -1.68 4.77
N PRO A 345 -3.99 -1.18 3.62
CA PRO A 345 -4.57 -1.45 2.30
C PRO A 345 -4.78 -2.93 1.99
N HIS A 346 -3.80 -3.75 2.36
CA HIS A 346 -3.85 -5.20 2.25
C HIS A 346 -5.00 -5.78 3.08
N GLU A 347 -5.10 -5.40 4.37
CA GLU A 347 -6.23 -5.81 5.23
C GLU A 347 -7.59 -5.31 4.73
N ALA A 348 -7.68 -4.10 4.16
CA ALA A 348 -8.90 -3.56 3.60
C ALA A 348 -9.40 -4.43 2.43
N LEU A 349 -8.51 -4.81 1.50
CA LEU A 349 -8.85 -5.76 0.43
C LEU A 349 -9.21 -7.15 0.97
N SER A 350 -8.45 -7.68 1.93
CA SER A 350 -8.74 -8.98 2.55
C SER A 350 -10.12 -9.00 3.24
N LEU A 351 -10.47 -7.93 3.97
CA LEU A 351 -11.77 -7.79 4.63
C LEU A 351 -12.89 -7.69 3.60
N ILE A 352 -12.73 -6.84 2.57
CA ILE A 352 -13.73 -6.69 1.50
C ILE A 352 -13.97 -8.04 0.80
N TYR A 353 -12.91 -8.75 0.41
CA TYR A 353 -13.01 -10.02 -0.30
C TYR A 353 -13.58 -11.15 0.58
N ALA A 354 -13.09 -11.31 1.81
CA ALA A 354 -13.50 -12.41 2.68
C ALA A 354 -14.90 -12.21 3.28
N GLN A 355 -15.26 -10.98 3.66
CA GLN A 355 -16.45 -10.69 4.47
C GLN A 355 -17.55 -9.91 3.73
N ARG A 356 -17.22 -9.18 2.65
CA ARG A 356 -18.16 -8.25 1.98
C ARG A 356 -18.33 -8.47 0.49
N LYS A 357 -17.75 -9.52 -0.11
CA LYS A 357 -17.84 -9.80 -1.57
C LYS A 357 -19.27 -9.86 -2.12
N ALA A 358 -20.25 -10.28 -1.34
CA ALA A 358 -21.66 -10.32 -1.75
C ALA A 358 -22.31 -8.92 -1.87
N SER A 359 -21.76 -7.92 -1.20
CA SER A 359 -22.23 -6.53 -1.27
C SER A 359 -21.79 -5.79 -2.53
N PHE A 360 -20.96 -6.41 -3.38
CA PHE A 360 -20.37 -5.78 -4.56
C PHE A 360 -20.58 -6.60 -5.83
N ASP A 361 -20.50 -5.91 -6.96
CA ASP A 361 -20.44 -6.54 -8.27
C ASP A 361 -19.12 -7.31 -8.42
N ALA A 362 -19.21 -8.60 -8.78
CA ALA A 362 -18.06 -9.49 -8.83
C ALA A 362 -17.03 -9.09 -9.90
N LYS A 363 -17.46 -8.50 -11.04
CA LYS A 363 -16.56 -8.03 -12.09
C LYS A 363 -15.85 -6.75 -11.66
N VAL A 364 -16.59 -5.81 -11.05
CA VAL A 364 -16.02 -4.57 -10.50
C VAL A 364 -15.01 -4.88 -9.39
N LEU A 365 -15.35 -5.77 -8.46
CA LEU A 365 -14.47 -6.20 -7.37
C LEU A 365 -13.20 -6.91 -7.88
N ALA A 366 -13.32 -7.82 -8.86
CA ALA A 366 -12.18 -8.53 -9.44
C ALA A 366 -11.22 -7.61 -10.23
N ILE A 367 -11.73 -6.54 -10.85
CA ILE A 367 -10.89 -5.53 -11.51
C ILE A 367 -10.26 -4.60 -10.48
N PHE A 368 -11.00 -4.21 -9.44
CA PHE A 368 -10.48 -3.38 -8.34
C PHE A 368 -9.32 -4.06 -7.59
N ILE A 369 -9.45 -5.34 -7.23
CA ILE A 369 -8.37 -6.11 -6.59
C ILE A 369 -7.13 -6.21 -7.52
N ARG A 370 -7.32 -6.31 -8.84
CA ARG A 370 -6.22 -6.34 -9.81
C ARG A 370 -5.52 -4.99 -9.94
N LEU A 371 -6.29 -3.90 -9.98
CA LEU A 371 -5.80 -2.52 -10.03
C LEU A 371 -4.97 -2.15 -8.78
N MET A 372 -5.48 -2.52 -7.60
CA MET A 372 -4.81 -2.23 -6.32
C MET A 372 -3.68 -3.23 -6.01
N GLY A 373 -3.71 -4.43 -6.60
CA GLY A 373 -2.73 -5.50 -6.39
C GLY A 373 -2.91 -6.26 -5.07
N VAL A 374 -2.05 -7.26 -4.84
CA VAL A 374 -2.08 -8.06 -3.59
C VAL A 374 -1.54 -7.24 -2.39
N TYR A 375 -0.62 -6.31 -2.66
CA TYR A 375 -0.05 -5.39 -1.68
C TYR A 375 -0.19 -3.96 -2.21
N PRO A 376 -1.30 -3.25 -1.94
CA PRO A 376 -1.53 -1.92 -2.51
C PRO A 376 -0.63 -0.83 -1.92
N PRO A 377 -0.50 0.34 -2.56
CA PRO A 377 0.34 1.42 -2.06
C PRO A 377 -0.06 1.87 -0.65
N GLY A 378 0.94 2.02 0.22
CA GLY A 378 0.75 2.18 1.67
C GLY A 378 0.83 0.87 2.46
N SER A 379 0.86 -0.29 1.81
CA SER A 379 1.16 -1.56 2.47
C SER A 379 2.61 -1.59 2.97
N VAL A 380 2.79 -1.95 4.24
CA VAL A 380 4.10 -2.28 4.81
C VAL A 380 4.32 -3.78 4.66
N VAL A 381 5.54 -4.18 4.29
CA VAL A 381 5.89 -5.56 3.96
C VAL A 381 7.26 -5.98 4.52
N GLU A 382 7.42 -7.27 4.76
CA GLU A 382 8.71 -7.94 4.96
C GLU A 382 9.09 -8.66 3.66
N LEU A 383 10.35 -8.51 3.22
CA LEU A 383 10.88 -9.15 2.02
C LEU A 383 11.47 -10.54 2.33
N SER A 384 11.77 -11.32 1.29
CA SER A 384 12.34 -12.67 1.37
C SER A 384 13.69 -12.73 2.08
N ASP A 385 14.44 -11.62 2.11
CA ASP A 385 15.73 -11.46 2.81
C ASP A 385 15.59 -10.89 4.24
N GLY A 386 14.36 -10.64 4.71
CA GLY A 386 14.09 -10.07 6.03
C GLY A 386 14.23 -8.55 6.12
N ARG A 387 14.52 -7.82 5.03
CA ARG A 387 14.40 -6.35 5.00
C ARG A 387 12.92 -5.94 5.04
N PHE A 388 12.67 -4.74 5.56
CA PHE A 388 11.34 -4.13 5.60
C PHE A 388 11.21 -3.10 4.47
N ALA A 389 10.03 -3.06 3.85
CA ALA A 389 9.74 -2.12 2.78
C ALA A 389 8.30 -1.58 2.87
N MET A 390 8.05 -0.48 2.15
CA MET A 390 6.72 0.09 1.96
C MET A 390 6.40 0.16 0.46
N VAL A 391 5.22 -0.31 0.07
CA VAL A 391 4.74 -0.21 -1.32
C VAL A 391 4.37 1.23 -1.63
N VAL A 392 4.89 1.77 -2.73
CA VAL A 392 4.60 3.14 -3.20
C VAL A 392 3.80 3.19 -4.49
N SER A 393 3.95 2.20 -5.38
CA SER A 393 3.10 2.03 -6.56
C SER A 393 3.01 0.57 -7.01
N VAL A 394 1.97 0.24 -7.79
CA VAL A 394 1.64 -1.13 -8.22
C VAL A 394 1.41 -1.17 -9.72
N ASN A 395 2.01 -2.14 -10.41
CA ASN A 395 1.63 -2.51 -11.78
C ASN A 395 0.51 -3.55 -11.75
N SER A 396 -0.64 -3.25 -12.37
CA SER A 396 -1.81 -4.13 -12.38
C SER A 396 -1.64 -5.40 -13.24
N SER A 397 -0.63 -5.43 -14.12
CA SER A 397 -0.22 -6.64 -14.86
C SER A 397 0.58 -7.62 -13.99
N ARG A 398 1.24 -7.13 -12.93
CA ARG A 398 2.07 -7.92 -11.99
C ARG A 398 1.71 -7.70 -10.50
N PRO A 399 0.51 -8.13 -10.02
CA PRO A 399 0.03 -7.86 -8.67
C PRO A 399 0.90 -8.30 -7.47
N LEU A 400 1.96 -9.08 -7.71
CA LEU A 400 2.92 -9.59 -6.70
C LEU A 400 4.32 -8.95 -6.81
N ARG A 401 4.58 -8.11 -7.82
CA ARG A 401 5.85 -7.39 -8.02
C ARG A 401 5.60 -5.87 -8.02
N PRO A 402 5.23 -5.28 -6.86
CA PRO A 402 5.00 -3.84 -6.76
C PRO A 402 6.32 -3.05 -6.67
N ARG A 403 6.24 -1.74 -6.85
CA ARG A 403 7.34 -0.79 -6.64
C ARG A 403 7.38 -0.34 -5.18
N VAL A 404 8.56 -0.44 -4.55
CA VAL A 404 8.73 -0.32 -3.10
C VAL A 404 9.87 0.63 -2.72
N ILE A 405 9.80 1.21 -1.52
CA ILE A 405 10.96 1.79 -0.84
C ILE A 405 11.40 0.80 0.24
N ILE A 406 12.67 0.38 0.19
CA ILE A 406 13.27 -0.56 1.15
C ILE A 406 14.01 0.23 2.24
N HIS A 407 13.91 -0.21 3.50
CA HIS A 407 14.74 0.30 4.58
C HIS A 407 16.17 -0.24 4.44
N ASP A 408 17.10 0.68 4.17
CA ASP A 408 18.54 0.45 4.23
C ASP A 408 19.14 1.33 5.34
N ARG A 409 20.12 0.82 6.09
CA ARG A 409 20.77 1.55 7.19
C ARG A 409 21.91 2.46 6.74
N SER A 410 22.40 2.29 5.51
CA SER A 410 23.53 3.02 4.94
C SER A 410 23.10 4.22 4.08
N ILE A 411 21.82 4.28 3.72
CA ILE A 411 21.21 5.30 2.85
C ILE A 411 20.27 6.16 3.70
N ARG A 412 20.14 7.46 3.42
CA ARG A 412 19.12 8.31 4.08
C ARG A 412 17.74 8.06 3.46
N ALA A 413 16.66 8.18 4.24
CA ALA A 413 15.30 8.00 3.71
C ALA A 413 14.98 8.97 2.55
N GLU A 414 15.52 10.19 2.58
CA GLU A 414 15.43 11.18 1.48
C GLU A 414 16.15 10.76 0.19
N GLU A 415 17.09 9.82 0.27
CA GLU A 415 17.99 9.33 -0.80
C GLU A 415 17.68 7.87 -1.20
N ALA A 416 16.60 7.33 -0.66
CA ALA A 416 16.08 6.00 -0.97
C ALA A 416 15.40 6.01 -2.35
N LEU A 417 15.89 5.17 -3.25
CA LEU A 417 15.26 4.95 -4.55
C LEU A 417 14.04 4.04 -4.42
N VAL A 418 13.05 4.28 -5.28
CA VAL A 418 11.94 3.36 -5.52
C VAL A 418 12.44 2.19 -6.35
N VAL A 419 12.56 1.04 -5.69
CA VAL A 419 12.93 -0.26 -6.28
C VAL A 419 11.72 -0.85 -7.00
N ASP A 420 11.93 -1.36 -8.22
CA ASP A 420 10.96 -2.20 -8.89
C ASP A 420 11.24 -3.68 -8.60
N LEU A 421 10.28 -4.39 -8.00
CA LEU A 421 10.44 -5.80 -7.70
C LEU A 421 10.30 -6.70 -8.93
N GLU A 422 9.80 -6.23 -10.09
CA GLU A 422 9.88 -7.04 -11.32
C GLU A 422 11.33 -7.15 -11.83
N GLN A 423 12.16 -6.13 -11.57
CA GLN A 423 13.58 -6.11 -11.94
C GLN A 423 14.49 -6.87 -10.95
N MET A 424 13.96 -7.31 -9.80
CA MET A 424 14.71 -8.01 -8.74
C MET A 424 14.10 -9.40 -8.48
N PRO A 425 14.29 -10.37 -9.39
CA PRO A 425 13.60 -11.67 -9.36
C PRO A 425 13.84 -12.46 -8.05
N GLU A 426 14.99 -12.28 -7.40
CA GLU A 426 15.37 -12.89 -6.12
C GLU A 426 14.66 -12.31 -4.89
N LEU A 427 14.15 -11.08 -4.97
CA LEU A 427 13.38 -10.43 -3.91
C LEU A 427 11.89 -10.67 -4.09
N GLY A 428 11.27 -11.33 -3.11
CA GLY A 428 9.82 -11.51 -3.01
C GLY A 428 9.27 -10.87 -1.75
N ILE A 429 7.96 -10.62 -1.70
CA ILE A 429 7.29 -10.21 -0.46
C ILE A 429 6.95 -11.47 0.35
N ARG A 430 7.47 -11.56 1.57
CA ARG A 430 7.25 -12.67 2.51
C ARG A 430 5.89 -12.56 3.21
N ARG A 431 5.51 -11.34 3.62
CA ARG A 431 4.23 -11.03 4.28
C ARG A 431 3.97 -9.52 4.32
N SER A 432 2.70 -9.12 4.45
CA SER A 432 2.33 -7.78 4.90
C SER A 432 2.40 -7.66 6.43
N LEU A 433 2.49 -6.42 6.93
CA LEU A 433 2.61 -6.06 8.34
C LEU A 433 1.79 -4.80 8.64
N LYS A 434 1.32 -4.66 9.88
CA LYS A 434 0.86 -3.36 10.40
C LYS A 434 2.06 -2.46 10.66
N PRO A 435 1.94 -1.13 10.48
CA PRO A 435 3.02 -0.18 10.80
C PRO A 435 3.61 -0.38 12.21
N LEU A 436 2.78 -0.64 13.22
CA LEU A 436 3.20 -0.87 14.61
C LEU A 436 3.97 -2.19 14.85
N GLN A 437 4.06 -3.07 13.84
CA GLN A 437 4.87 -4.29 13.89
C GLN A 437 6.29 -4.09 13.32
N LEU A 438 6.60 -2.91 12.76
CA LEU A 438 7.95 -2.58 12.32
C LEU A 438 8.88 -2.37 13.53
N PRO A 439 10.16 -2.79 13.43
CA PRO A 439 11.20 -2.28 14.30
C PRO A 439 11.27 -0.75 14.19
N LYS A 440 11.50 -0.04 15.32
CA LYS A 440 11.43 1.44 15.35
C LYS A 440 12.24 2.12 14.24
N ALA A 441 13.47 1.67 13.97
CA ALA A 441 14.28 2.23 12.88
C ALA A 441 13.60 2.09 11.50
N SER A 442 12.96 0.95 11.21
CA SER A 442 12.18 0.77 9.98
C SER A 442 10.92 1.63 9.93
N PHE A 443 10.26 1.85 11.08
CA PHE A 443 9.11 2.73 11.18
C PHE A 443 9.49 4.19 10.93
N ASP A 444 10.52 4.67 11.62
CA ASP A 444 11.02 6.05 11.50
C ASP A 444 11.54 6.32 10.07
N TYR A 445 12.21 5.34 9.44
CA TYR A 445 12.71 5.43 8.06
C TYR A 445 11.61 5.41 7.00
N LEU A 446 10.72 4.40 7.01
CA LEU A 446 9.68 4.24 6.00
C LEU A 446 8.55 5.27 6.19
N SER A 447 8.40 5.81 7.40
CA SER A 447 7.37 6.78 7.78
C SER A 447 5.96 6.39 7.29
N PRO A 448 5.42 5.21 7.69
CA PRO A 448 4.12 4.75 7.24
C PRO A 448 3.02 5.76 7.58
N ARG A 449 2.22 6.13 6.57
CA ARG A 449 1.29 7.26 6.70
C ARG A 449 0.08 6.92 7.58
N LYS A 450 -0.40 7.92 8.34
CA LYS A 450 -1.65 7.82 9.13
C LYS A 450 -2.91 7.98 8.28
N ARG A 451 -2.77 8.54 7.08
CA ARG A 451 -3.78 8.61 6.02
C ARG A 451 -3.09 8.44 4.67
N LEU A 452 -3.75 7.73 3.76
CA LEU A 452 -3.25 7.40 2.43
C LEU A 452 -3.93 8.32 1.42
N CYS A 453 -3.15 9.18 0.77
CA CYS A 453 -3.60 9.96 -0.38
C CYS A 453 -3.02 9.33 -1.65
N TYR A 454 -3.87 9.15 -2.67
CA TYR A 454 -3.50 8.49 -3.92
C TYR A 454 -3.51 9.49 -5.09
N PHE A 455 -2.64 9.27 -6.09
CA PHE A 455 -2.69 9.94 -7.39
C PHE A 455 -2.26 8.99 -8.51
N PHE A 456 -2.40 9.44 -9.76
CA PHE A 456 -1.99 8.74 -10.97
C PHE A 456 -0.49 8.96 -11.25
N GLU A 457 0.31 7.91 -11.34
CA GLU A 457 1.68 7.95 -11.90
C GLU A 457 1.66 7.28 -13.27
N ARG A 458 1.97 8.01 -14.35
CA ARG A 458 2.13 7.41 -15.68
C ARG A 458 3.34 6.48 -15.70
N GLY A 459 3.20 5.31 -16.31
CA GLY A 459 4.32 4.44 -16.62
C GLY A 459 5.27 5.14 -17.58
N ARG A 460 6.52 5.35 -17.16
CA ARG A 460 7.61 5.52 -18.13
C ARG A 460 7.88 4.16 -18.76
N GLU A 461 8.08 4.13 -20.07
CA GLU A 461 8.75 3.01 -20.71
C GLU A 461 10.10 2.81 -20.03
N THR A 462 10.28 1.67 -19.38
CA THR A 462 11.62 1.16 -19.10
C THR A 462 12.22 0.81 -20.45
N VAL A 463 13.31 1.50 -20.82
CA VAL A 463 14.04 1.18 -22.05
C VAL A 463 14.47 -0.28 -21.98
N ARG A 464 13.86 -1.12 -22.82
CA ARG A 464 14.24 -2.53 -22.93
C ARG A 464 15.56 -2.62 -23.69
N GLU A 465 16.66 -2.66 -22.94
CA GLU A 465 17.95 -3.08 -23.48
C GLU A 465 17.82 -4.53 -23.97
N GLY A 466 17.59 -4.75 -25.27
CA GLY A 466 17.62 -6.11 -25.84
C GLY A 466 16.85 -6.41 -27.13
N GLU A 467 15.96 -5.54 -27.63
CA GLU A 467 15.22 -5.80 -28.89
C GLU A 467 15.75 -4.88 -30.02
N PRO A 468 16.46 -5.42 -31.05
CA PRO A 468 16.92 -4.66 -32.20
C PRO A 468 15.78 -4.37 -33.20
N THR A 469 15.89 -3.24 -33.89
CA THR A 469 14.98 -2.74 -34.94
C THR A 469 15.08 -3.50 -36.26
#